data_AF-A0A7S0JE69-F1
#
_entry.id   AF-A0A7S0JE69-F1
#
_cell.length_a   1.000
_cell.length_b   1.000
_cell.length_c   1.000
_cell.angle_alpha   90.00
_cell.angle_beta   90.00
_cell.angle_gamma   90.00
#
_symmetry.space_group_name_H-M   'P 1'
#
loop_
_entity.id
_entity.type
_entity.pdbx_description
1 polymer ?
#
loop_
_entity_poly.entity_id
_entity_poly.type
_entity_poly.pdbx_seq_one_letter_code
_entity_poly.pdbx_strand_id
1 'polypeptide(L)'
;ESDADGASRLRSLPTLRHPRVSWADGAADSEVFAEALCSLWSEHVPVDWSAYYAQQRYVRVPLLPTYSFEPAVHWTNPSASMYVPSTAAEVHQAQTALDAADGVAVSAEPLLVRLHPAADERRWATAYCLAYAGGSTAAFADFARGAPEWLEVVGVEMPGKGALADTAWPGESASASSVSVDAAAAEAAEGEMMRRLADKLAVDASGGALVLVGWSMGGMLAAELAAHLHAVGTPPRLLHVAGRMAPGSFVEAAGDIDKYILASEEVRASDAWREWLVPMLMADLRADARAEQRAASLLAAAPG
;
A
#
# COMPACT_ATOMS: atom_id res chain seq x y z
N GLU A 1 -24.19 -24.60 66.01
CA GLU A 1 -24.69 -25.43 64.89
C GLU A 1 -24.34 -24.68 63.61
N SER A 2 -23.42 -25.25 62.83
CA SER A 2 -23.01 -24.69 61.54
C SER A 2 -24.07 -25.08 60.52
N ASP A 3 -24.86 -24.11 60.07
CA ASP A 3 -25.79 -24.35 58.97
C ASP A 3 -25.00 -24.83 57.75
N ALA A 4 -25.18 -26.11 57.44
CA ALA A 4 -24.55 -26.85 56.36
C ALA A 4 -25.04 -26.41 54.95
N ASP A 5 -25.63 -25.21 54.83
CA ASP A 5 -26.35 -24.75 53.64
C ASP A 5 -25.55 -23.74 52.79
N GLY A 6 -24.33 -23.38 53.21
CA GLY A 6 -23.41 -22.61 52.38
C GLY A 6 -22.70 -23.47 51.32
N ALA A 7 -22.43 -24.73 51.64
CA ALA A 7 -21.70 -25.65 50.77
C ALA A 7 -22.55 -26.15 49.59
N SER A 8 -23.88 -26.21 49.75
CA SER A 8 -24.83 -26.55 48.67
C SER A 8 -24.87 -25.52 47.54
N ARG A 9 -24.35 -24.30 47.78
CA ARG A 9 -24.23 -23.22 46.78
C ARG A 9 -22.85 -23.13 46.13
N LEU A 10 -21.87 -23.91 46.57
CA LEU A 10 -20.53 -23.91 46.01
C LEU A 10 -20.47 -24.87 44.83
N ARG A 11 -20.31 -24.31 43.62
CA ARG A 11 -20.12 -25.09 42.39
C ARG A 11 -18.63 -25.33 42.17
N SER A 12 -18.20 -26.59 42.19
CA SER A 12 -16.83 -26.97 41.81
C SER A 12 -16.73 -27.10 40.29
N LEU A 13 -15.77 -26.41 39.69
CA LEU A 13 -15.47 -26.52 38.26
C LEU A 13 -14.13 -27.26 38.09
N PRO A 14 -14.08 -28.38 37.34
CA PRO A 14 -12.84 -29.06 37.06
C PRO A 14 -12.00 -28.23 36.08
N THR A 15 -10.72 -28.06 36.36
CA THR A 15 -9.76 -27.36 35.50
C THR A 15 -8.91 -28.29 34.65
N LEU A 16 -9.10 -29.60 34.83
CA LEU A 16 -8.43 -30.70 34.13
C LEU A 16 -9.44 -31.80 33.85
N ARG A 17 -9.13 -32.67 32.89
CA ARG A 17 -10.01 -33.79 32.55
C ARG A 17 -10.09 -34.81 33.67
N HIS A 18 -11.21 -35.52 33.70
CA HIS A 18 -11.37 -36.64 34.60
C HIS A 18 -10.39 -37.77 34.22
N PRO A 19 -9.60 -38.34 35.16
CA PRO A 19 -8.51 -39.29 34.86
C PRO A 19 -8.93 -40.59 34.15
N ARG A 20 -10.24 -40.90 34.13
CA ARG A 20 -10.81 -42.10 33.49
C ARG A 20 -11.28 -41.87 32.06
N VAL A 21 -11.19 -40.64 31.54
CA VAL A 21 -11.55 -40.31 30.15
C VAL A 21 -10.29 -40.37 29.29
N SER A 22 -10.33 -41.19 28.24
CA SER A 22 -9.22 -41.38 27.29
C SER A 22 -8.95 -40.09 26.49
N TRP A 23 -7.68 -39.79 26.20
CA TRP A 23 -7.28 -38.68 25.32
C TRP A 23 -7.93 -38.76 23.93
N ALA A 24 -8.17 -39.97 23.43
CA ALA A 24 -8.73 -40.19 22.10
C ALA A 24 -10.23 -39.83 22.00
N ASP A 25 -10.95 -39.85 23.13
CA ASP A 25 -12.41 -39.71 23.19
C ASP A 25 -12.87 -38.49 24.01
N GLY A 26 -11.92 -37.67 24.51
CA GLY A 26 -12.20 -36.52 25.36
C GLY A 26 -11.52 -35.24 24.88
N ALA A 27 -12.01 -34.09 25.36
CA ALA A 27 -11.41 -32.77 25.17
C ALA A 27 -9.91 -32.76 25.52
N ALA A 28 -9.14 -31.74 25.14
CA ALA A 28 -7.79 -31.55 25.67
C ALA A 28 -7.84 -30.93 27.09
N ASP A 29 -6.81 -31.09 27.94
CA ASP A 29 -6.82 -30.44 29.27
C ASP A 29 -6.90 -28.91 29.17
N SER A 30 -6.33 -28.34 28.10
CA SER A 30 -6.44 -26.91 27.78
C SER A 30 -7.87 -26.46 27.48
N GLU A 31 -8.67 -27.34 26.89
CA GLU A 31 -10.07 -27.06 26.53
C GLU A 31 -10.96 -27.09 27.79
N VAL A 32 -10.78 -28.10 28.65
CA VAL A 32 -11.47 -28.15 29.96
C VAL A 32 -11.10 -26.96 30.83
N PHE A 33 -9.84 -26.54 30.81
CA PHE A 33 -9.40 -25.33 31.51
C PHE A 33 -10.07 -24.06 30.95
N ALA A 34 -10.15 -23.92 29.62
CA ALA A 34 -10.81 -22.79 28.98
C ALA A 34 -12.31 -22.72 29.28
N GLU A 35 -13.01 -23.86 29.28
CA GLU A 35 -14.43 -23.95 29.66
C GLU A 35 -14.68 -23.53 31.12
N ALA A 36 -13.76 -23.90 32.02
CA ALA A 36 -13.81 -23.48 33.42
C ALA A 36 -13.65 -21.96 33.56
N LEU A 37 -12.72 -21.33 32.81
CA LEU A 37 -12.57 -19.88 32.78
C LEU A 37 -13.79 -19.17 32.19
N CYS A 38 -14.40 -19.70 31.12
CA CYS A 38 -15.62 -19.16 30.52
C CYS A 38 -16.82 -19.23 31.49
N SER A 39 -16.95 -20.33 32.23
CA SER A 39 -17.95 -20.47 33.29
C SER A 39 -17.70 -19.46 34.42
N LEU A 40 -16.42 -19.32 34.79
CA LEU A 40 -15.82 -18.23 35.58
C LEU A 40 -16.43 -16.86 35.28
N TRP A 41 -16.15 -16.46 34.05
CA TRP A 41 -16.44 -15.15 33.52
C TRP A 41 -17.94 -14.88 33.36
N SER A 42 -18.72 -15.92 33.01
CA SER A 42 -20.19 -15.82 32.88
C SER A 42 -20.86 -15.52 34.23
N GLU A 43 -20.26 -15.99 35.33
CA GLU A 43 -20.66 -15.66 36.70
C GLU A 43 -20.02 -14.35 37.20
N HIS A 44 -19.47 -13.52 36.30
CA HIS A 44 -18.87 -12.21 36.56
C HIS A 44 -17.65 -12.25 37.49
N VAL A 45 -16.97 -13.40 37.59
CA VAL A 45 -15.69 -13.49 38.30
C VAL A 45 -14.62 -12.76 37.47
N PRO A 46 -13.83 -11.84 38.07
CA PRO A 46 -12.77 -11.15 37.36
C PRO A 46 -11.66 -12.14 36.98
N VAL A 47 -11.48 -12.35 35.67
CA VAL A 47 -10.42 -13.19 35.10
C VAL A 47 -9.34 -12.30 34.51
N ASP A 48 -8.07 -12.56 34.87
CA ASP A 48 -6.92 -11.87 34.26
C ASP A 48 -6.61 -12.47 32.88
N TRP A 49 -7.28 -11.93 31.86
CA TRP A 49 -7.07 -12.32 30.47
C TRP A 49 -5.68 -11.96 29.97
N SER A 50 -5.06 -10.90 30.50
CA SER A 50 -3.71 -10.50 30.12
C SER A 50 -2.69 -11.56 30.54
N ALA A 51 -2.80 -12.11 31.74
CA ALA A 51 -1.98 -13.23 32.20
C ALA A 51 -2.25 -14.52 31.40
N TYR A 52 -3.52 -14.81 31.09
CA TYR A 52 -3.88 -15.99 30.30
C TYR A 52 -3.26 -15.99 28.90
N TYR A 53 -3.20 -14.82 28.25
CA TYR A 53 -2.68 -14.67 26.89
C TYR A 53 -1.21 -14.23 26.82
N ALA A 54 -0.54 -13.95 27.94
CA ALA A 54 0.81 -13.36 27.97
C ALA A 54 1.88 -14.16 27.19
N GLN A 55 1.70 -15.48 27.09
CA GLN A 55 2.64 -16.39 26.40
C GLN A 55 2.11 -16.89 25.05
N GLN A 56 0.93 -16.42 24.62
CA GLN A 56 0.33 -16.81 23.34
C GLN A 56 0.89 -15.92 22.22
N ARG A 57 1.45 -16.56 21.19
CA ARG A 57 1.85 -15.87 19.95
C ARG A 57 0.64 -15.82 19.02
N TYR A 58 0.01 -14.66 18.90
CA TYR A 58 -1.05 -14.46 17.93
C TYR A 58 -0.48 -14.46 16.50
N VAL A 59 -0.94 -15.41 15.69
CA VAL A 59 -0.81 -15.34 14.24
C VAL A 59 -2.10 -14.71 13.72
N ARG A 60 -2.03 -13.52 13.11
CA ARG A 60 -3.19 -13.00 12.38
C ARG A 60 -3.43 -13.94 11.20
N VAL A 61 -4.57 -14.62 11.19
CA VAL A 61 -5.06 -15.37 10.03
C VAL A 61 -5.88 -14.40 9.20
N PRO A 62 -5.41 -13.93 8.03
CA PRO A 62 -6.01 -12.80 7.31
C PRO A 62 -7.33 -13.15 6.58
N LEU A 63 -7.96 -14.29 6.87
CA LEU A 63 -9.02 -14.88 6.04
C LEU A 63 -10.15 -15.56 6.84
N LEU A 64 -10.40 -15.17 8.09
CA LEU A 64 -11.65 -15.55 8.77
C LEU A 64 -12.55 -14.33 8.91
N PRO A 65 -13.86 -14.44 8.61
CA PRO A 65 -14.79 -13.31 8.68
C PRO A 65 -15.06 -13.00 10.15
N THR A 66 -14.19 -12.22 10.76
CA THR A 66 -14.53 -11.56 12.02
C THR A 66 -15.49 -10.43 11.67
N TYR A 67 -16.75 -10.56 12.11
CA TYR A 67 -17.76 -9.52 12.04
C TYR A 67 -17.14 -8.16 12.43
N SER A 68 -16.94 -7.30 11.43
CA SER A 68 -16.57 -5.92 11.63
C SER A 68 -17.86 -5.18 11.93
N PHE A 69 -17.97 -4.52 13.07
CA PHE A 69 -18.98 -3.48 13.23
C PHE A 69 -18.56 -2.33 12.31
N GLU A 70 -18.95 -2.42 11.04
CA GLU A 70 -18.71 -1.36 10.07
C GLU A 70 -19.53 -0.12 10.47
N PRO A 71 -18.93 1.08 10.46
CA PRO A 71 -19.70 2.30 10.63
C PRO A 71 -20.71 2.43 9.48
N ALA A 72 -22.00 2.43 9.81
CA ALA A 72 -23.04 2.70 8.83
C ALA A 72 -23.03 4.19 8.46
N VAL A 73 -22.68 4.50 7.20
CA VAL A 73 -22.74 5.86 6.67
C VAL A 73 -24.17 6.17 6.27
N HIS A 74 -24.84 7.00 7.07
CA HIS A 74 -26.16 7.53 6.75
C HIS A 74 -26.00 8.84 5.97
N TRP A 75 -26.24 8.78 4.66
CA TRP A 75 -26.25 9.97 3.81
C TRP A 75 -27.45 10.85 4.17
N THR A 76 -27.20 12.12 4.52
CA THR A 76 -28.25 13.10 4.81
C THR A 76 -29.04 13.49 3.56
N ASN A 77 -28.47 13.28 2.37
CA ASN A 77 -29.13 13.44 1.09
C ASN A 77 -28.94 12.19 0.22
N PRO A 78 -29.89 11.23 0.25
CA PRO A 78 -29.77 9.97 -0.49
C PRO A 78 -29.64 10.13 -2.00
N SER A 79 -30.22 11.20 -2.57
CA SER A 79 -30.17 11.44 -4.03
C SER A 79 -28.83 11.99 -4.51
N ALA A 80 -27.92 12.38 -3.60
CA ALA A 80 -26.56 12.80 -3.90
C ALA A 80 -25.53 11.69 -3.62
N SER A 81 -25.98 10.47 -3.31
CA SER A 81 -25.10 9.33 -3.07
C SER A 81 -24.45 8.87 -4.36
N MET A 82 -23.18 8.47 -4.30
CA MET A 82 -22.44 7.86 -5.42
C MET A 82 -23.11 6.59 -5.96
N TYR A 83 -23.99 5.95 -5.19
CA TYR A 83 -24.76 4.77 -5.59
C TYR A 83 -26.05 5.09 -6.34
N VAL A 84 -26.43 6.37 -6.46
CA VAL A 84 -27.55 6.79 -7.30
C VAL A 84 -27.01 7.09 -8.70
N PRO A 85 -27.50 6.39 -9.74
CA PRO A 85 -27.01 6.61 -11.10
C PRO A 85 -27.37 8.03 -11.57
N SER A 86 -26.34 8.80 -11.91
CA SER A 86 -26.50 10.15 -12.48
C SER A 86 -27.24 10.09 -13.81
N THR A 87 -28.08 11.09 -14.07
CA THR A 87 -28.78 11.20 -15.37
C THR A 87 -27.82 11.59 -16.49
N ALA A 88 -28.14 11.23 -17.73
CA ALA A 88 -27.31 11.57 -18.89
C ALA A 88 -27.06 13.09 -19.05
N ALA A 89 -28.00 13.92 -18.60
CA ALA A 89 -27.86 15.38 -18.60
C ALA A 89 -26.86 15.86 -17.54
N GLU A 90 -26.87 15.27 -16.34
CA GLU A 90 -25.91 15.58 -15.27
C GLU A 90 -24.50 15.12 -15.64
N VAL A 91 -24.37 13.95 -16.26
CA VAL A 91 -23.09 13.44 -16.78
C VAL A 91 -22.56 14.36 -17.88
N HIS A 92 -23.41 14.79 -18.82
CA HIS A 92 -22.99 15.70 -19.90
C HIS A 92 -22.60 17.09 -19.38
N GLN A 93 -23.31 17.59 -18.36
CA GLN A 93 -22.99 18.88 -17.73
C GLN A 93 -21.70 18.81 -16.91
N ALA A 94 -21.47 17.71 -16.19
CA ALA A 94 -20.21 17.44 -15.49
C ALA A 94 -19.05 17.31 -16.49
N GLN A 95 -19.24 16.58 -17.59
CA GLN A 95 -18.24 16.46 -18.66
C GLN A 95 -17.92 17.82 -19.28
N THR A 96 -18.94 18.63 -19.58
CA THR A 96 -18.74 19.98 -20.12
C THR A 96 -17.99 20.89 -19.14
N ALA A 97 -18.21 20.72 -17.83
CA ALA A 97 -17.49 21.45 -16.79
C ALA A 97 -16.04 20.97 -16.62
N LEU A 98 -15.78 19.67 -16.80
CA LEU A 98 -14.44 19.06 -16.87
C LEU A 98 -13.68 19.52 -18.12
N ASP A 99 -14.30 19.47 -19.30
CA ASP A 99 -13.73 19.93 -20.57
C ASP A 99 -13.45 21.45 -20.54
N ALA A 100 -14.23 22.22 -19.78
CA ALA A 100 -13.97 23.64 -19.54
C ALA A 100 -12.86 23.88 -18.50
N ALA A 101 -12.55 22.89 -17.66
CA ALA A 101 -11.46 22.90 -16.69
C ALA A 101 -10.13 22.36 -17.27
N ASP A 102 -10.16 21.65 -18.41
CA ASP A 102 -9.00 21.12 -19.15
C ASP A 102 -8.02 22.20 -19.68
N GLY A 103 -8.29 23.48 -19.42
CA GLY A 103 -7.34 24.58 -19.62
C GLY A 103 -6.36 24.80 -18.46
N VAL A 104 -6.52 24.11 -17.32
CA VAL A 104 -5.55 24.15 -16.22
C VAL A 104 -4.74 22.86 -16.28
N ALA A 105 -3.50 22.96 -16.74
CA ALA A 105 -2.55 21.85 -16.66
C ALA A 105 -2.42 21.41 -15.19
N VAL A 106 -3.16 20.38 -14.80
CA VAL A 106 -2.98 19.71 -13.51
C VAL A 106 -1.59 19.10 -13.57
N SER A 107 -0.70 19.65 -12.76
CA SER A 107 0.71 19.28 -12.78
C SER A 107 0.84 17.78 -12.48
N ALA A 108 1.35 16.99 -13.41
CA ALA A 108 1.60 15.55 -13.26
C ALA A 108 2.77 15.23 -12.30
N GLU A 109 3.01 16.10 -11.32
CA GLU A 109 4.14 16.02 -10.40
C GLU A 109 3.81 15.00 -9.29
N PRO A 110 4.74 14.08 -8.98
CA PRO A 110 4.53 13.11 -7.92
C PRO A 110 4.29 13.73 -6.54
N LEU A 111 3.36 13.15 -5.79
CA LEU A 111 2.98 13.60 -4.46
C LEU A 111 3.79 12.86 -3.39
N LEU A 112 4.26 13.61 -2.39
CA LEU A 112 4.93 13.03 -1.22
C LEU A 112 3.89 12.79 -0.13
N VAL A 113 3.64 11.53 0.20
CA VAL A 113 2.66 11.09 1.20
C VAL A 113 3.40 10.63 2.46
N ARG A 114 3.25 11.34 3.58
CA ARG A 114 3.86 10.95 4.86
C ARG A 114 3.11 9.76 5.45
N LEU A 115 3.73 8.59 5.39
CA LEU A 115 3.15 7.36 5.93
C LEU A 115 3.54 7.14 7.40
N HIS A 116 4.76 7.56 7.77
CA HIS A 116 5.24 7.57 9.15
C HIS A 116 6.04 8.85 9.40
N PRO A 117 5.42 9.92 9.94
CA PRO A 117 6.13 11.16 10.25
C PRO A 117 7.07 10.95 11.43
N ALA A 118 8.30 11.44 11.32
CA ALA A 118 9.25 11.50 12.44
C ALA A 118 9.32 12.95 12.96
N ALA A 119 9.39 13.13 14.27
CA ALA A 119 9.62 14.45 14.85
C ALA A 119 10.99 14.98 14.39
N ASP A 120 11.08 16.26 14.00
CA ASP A 120 12.31 16.87 13.46
C ASP A 120 13.54 16.63 14.33
N GLU A 121 13.39 16.68 15.66
CA GLU A 121 14.48 16.48 16.62
C GLU A 121 15.04 15.04 16.65
N ARG A 122 14.26 14.07 16.18
CA ARG A 122 14.61 12.64 16.17
C ARG A 122 14.82 12.10 14.76
N ARG A 123 14.43 12.85 13.72
CA ARG A 123 14.56 12.43 12.32
C ARG A 123 16.03 12.32 11.94
N TRP A 124 16.52 11.09 11.82
CA TRP A 124 17.87 10.83 11.35
C TRP A 124 17.89 10.52 9.84
N ALA A 125 16.85 9.87 9.35
CA ALA A 125 16.73 9.49 7.95
C ALA A 125 15.30 9.64 7.44
N THR A 126 15.18 9.90 6.13
CA THR A 126 13.91 9.90 5.40
C THR A 126 13.99 8.88 4.28
N ALA A 127 13.10 7.88 4.32
CA ALA A 127 12.97 6.85 3.31
C ALA A 127 11.84 7.22 2.33
N TYR A 128 12.21 7.46 1.07
CA TYR A 128 11.29 7.69 -0.03
C TYR A 128 10.98 6.37 -0.74
N CYS A 129 9.71 6.00 -0.74
CA CYS A 129 9.23 4.69 -1.14
C CYS A 129 8.45 4.75 -2.46
N LEU A 130 8.94 4.04 -3.48
CA LEU A 130 8.37 3.96 -4.82
C LEU A 130 7.80 2.57 -5.09
N ALA A 131 6.51 2.50 -5.39
CA ALA A 131 5.78 1.24 -5.55
C ALA A 131 6.08 0.56 -6.89
N TYR A 132 5.69 -0.72 -6.98
CA TYR A 132 5.68 -1.49 -8.22
C TYR A 132 4.58 -1.02 -9.18
N ALA A 133 4.66 -1.42 -10.45
CA ALA A 133 3.64 -1.12 -11.46
C ALA A 133 2.27 -1.68 -11.04
N GLY A 134 1.23 -0.87 -11.13
CA GLY A 134 -0.10 -1.20 -10.60
C GLY A 134 -0.29 -0.84 -9.12
N GLY A 135 0.78 -0.69 -8.35
CA GLY A 135 0.75 -0.37 -6.92
C GLY A 135 0.62 1.13 -6.63
N SER A 136 0.40 1.46 -5.35
CA SER A 136 0.36 2.83 -4.81
C SER A 136 1.20 2.92 -3.53
N THR A 137 1.28 4.11 -2.93
CA THR A 137 1.97 4.30 -1.63
C THR A 137 1.43 3.40 -0.52
N ALA A 138 0.19 2.91 -0.63
CA ALA A 138 -0.40 1.96 0.31
C ALA A 138 0.40 0.65 0.45
N ALA A 139 1.19 0.27 -0.56
CA ALA A 139 2.07 -0.91 -0.50
C ALA A 139 3.10 -0.84 0.65
N PHE A 140 3.41 0.37 1.14
CA PHE A 140 4.38 0.60 2.21
C PHE A 140 3.73 0.79 3.59
N ALA A 141 2.42 0.60 3.74
CA ALA A 141 1.73 0.82 5.01
C ALA A 141 2.28 -0.07 6.15
N ASP A 142 2.62 -1.32 5.85
CA ASP A 142 3.20 -2.24 6.84
C ASP A 142 4.64 -1.87 7.20
N PHE A 143 5.42 -1.40 6.22
CA PHE A 143 6.76 -0.88 6.43
C PHE A 143 6.72 0.37 7.32
N ALA A 144 5.84 1.31 7.01
CA ALA A 144 5.63 2.53 7.79
C ALA A 144 5.21 2.24 9.24
N ARG A 145 4.32 1.26 9.46
CA ARG A 145 3.87 0.89 10.81
C ARG A 145 4.97 0.26 11.67
N GLY A 146 5.90 -0.45 11.05
CA GLY A 146 7.05 -1.05 11.72
C GLY A 146 8.27 -0.13 11.81
N ALA A 147 8.20 1.08 11.26
CA ALA A 147 9.33 1.99 11.22
C ALA A 147 9.68 2.50 12.63
N PRO A 148 10.98 2.61 12.97
CA PRO A 148 11.39 3.20 14.23
C PRO A 148 11.18 4.73 14.23
N GLU A 149 11.08 5.33 15.41
CA GLU A 149 10.79 6.78 15.57
C GLU A 149 11.79 7.73 14.89
N TRP A 150 13.03 7.28 14.63
CA TRP A 150 14.06 8.07 13.97
C TRP A 150 13.97 8.04 12.43
N LEU A 151 13.17 7.13 11.88
CA LEU A 151 12.97 6.94 10.45
C LEU A 151 11.65 7.56 10.03
N GLU A 152 11.73 8.54 9.13
CA GLU A 152 10.57 9.02 8.43
C GLU A 152 10.31 8.17 7.19
N VAL A 153 9.06 7.76 6.97
CA VAL A 153 8.66 7.00 5.78
C VAL A 153 7.72 7.84 4.93
N VAL A 154 8.15 8.13 3.71
CA VAL A 154 7.42 8.94 2.73
C VAL A 154 7.15 8.09 1.50
N GLY A 155 5.89 7.87 1.18
CA GLY A 155 5.48 7.29 -0.09
C GLY A 155 5.57 8.34 -1.20
N VAL A 156 6.11 7.96 -2.35
CA VAL A 156 6.06 8.78 -3.57
C VAL A 156 4.90 8.26 -4.42
N GLU A 157 3.82 9.02 -4.46
CA GLU A 157 2.63 8.68 -5.25
C GLU A 157 2.82 9.21 -6.67
N MET A 158 2.83 8.29 -7.64
CA MET A 158 3.02 8.59 -9.07
C MET A 158 1.68 8.96 -9.73
N PRO A 159 1.69 9.56 -10.94
CA PRO A 159 0.47 9.77 -11.72
C PRO A 159 -0.35 8.49 -11.90
N GLY A 160 -1.67 8.62 -11.90
CA GLY A 160 -2.62 7.51 -12.04
C GLY A 160 -2.91 6.77 -10.73
N LYS A 161 -2.43 7.26 -9.58
CA LYS A 161 -2.53 6.59 -8.27
C LYS A 161 -3.11 7.48 -7.18
N GLY A 162 -3.91 6.89 -6.29
CA GLY A 162 -4.37 7.56 -5.08
C GLY A 162 -5.04 8.91 -5.38
N ALA A 163 -4.53 9.99 -4.78
CA ALA A 163 -5.01 11.35 -5.04
C ALA A 163 -4.71 11.87 -6.47
N LEU A 164 -3.83 11.19 -7.21
CA LEU A 164 -3.47 11.45 -8.61
C LEU A 164 -4.13 10.46 -9.58
N ALA A 165 -5.19 9.75 -9.17
CA ALA A 165 -5.87 8.74 -10.00
C ALA A 165 -6.27 9.26 -11.39
N ASP A 166 -6.72 10.52 -11.47
CA ASP A 166 -7.16 11.15 -12.72
C ASP A 166 -6.01 11.85 -13.48
N THR A 167 -4.77 11.73 -13.00
CA THR A 167 -3.60 12.38 -13.59
C THR A 167 -2.84 11.40 -14.46
N ALA A 168 -2.69 11.70 -15.75
CA ALA A 168 -1.90 10.87 -16.66
C ALA A 168 -0.39 11.06 -16.47
N TRP A 169 0.40 10.07 -16.89
CA TRP A 169 1.85 10.22 -16.98
C TRP A 169 2.24 11.32 -17.99
N PRO A 170 3.31 12.10 -17.74
CA PRO A 170 3.75 13.14 -18.65
C PRO A 170 4.00 12.61 -20.06
N GLY A 171 3.44 13.29 -21.07
CA GLY A 171 3.59 12.91 -22.48
C GLY A 171 2.60 11.86 -22.97
N GLU A 172 1.80 11.24 -22.09
CA GLU A 172 0.63 10.48 -22.53
C GLU A 172 -0.50 11.46 -22.90
N SER A 173 -0.78 11.62 -24.19
CA SER A 173 -1.93 12.41 -24.65
C SER A 173 -3.22 11.60 -24.48
N ALA A 174 -4.21 12.18 -23.80
CA ALA A 174 -5.59 11.72 -23.79
C ALA A 174 -6.26 12.02 -25.14
N SER A 175 -5.86 11.28 -26.18
CA SER A 175 -6.51 11.32 -27.49
C SER A 175 -7.14 9.97 -27.78
N ALA A 176 -8.47 9.94 -27.73
CA ALA A 176 -9.27 8.78 -28.05
C ALA A 176 -8.98 8.28 -29.48
N SER A 177 -8.69 6.98 -29.59
CA SER A 177 -8.65 6.12 -30.78
C SER A 177 -7.31 5.79 -31.46
N SER A 178 -6.19 6.41 -31.10
CA SER A 178 -4.86 5.82 -31.36
C SER A 178 -3.80 6.54 -30.54
N VAL A 179 -3.21 5.84 -29.58
CA VAL A 179 -2.10 6.33 -28.76
C VAL A 179 -0.85 6.39 -29.64
N SER A 180 -0.68 7.46 -30.43
CA SER A 180 0.65 7.82 -30.94
C SER A 180 1.32 8.69 -29.88
N VAL A 181 1.91 8.06 -28.87
CA VAL A 181 2.87 8.77 -28.01
C VAL A 181 4.09 9.01 -28.88
N ASP A 182 4.50 10.26 -29.02
CA ASP A 182 5.91 10.49 -29.37
C ASP A 182 6.73 9.99 -28.18
N ALA A 183 7.27 8.78 -28.31
CA ALA A 183 7.96 8.09 -27.24
C ALA A 183 9.14 8.91 -26.71
N ALA A 184 9.81 9.66 -27.58
CA ALA A 184 10.92 10.53 -27.20
C ALA A 184 10.44 11.76 -26.42
N ALA A 185 9.31 12.36 -26.82
CA ALA A 185 8.71 13.47 -26.07
C ALA A 185 8.23 13.03 -24.68
N ALA A 186 7.61 11.85 -24.57
CA ALA A 186 7.21 11.28 -23.28
C ALA A 186 8.42 10.94 -22.40
N GLU A 187 9.45 10.33 -22.97
CA GLU A 187 10.70 10.05 -22.24
C GLU A 187 11.34 11.34 -21.70
N ALA A 188 11.39 12.41 -22.51
CA ALA A 188 11.93 13.70 -22.08
C ALA A 188 11.06 14.36 -20.99
N ALA A 189 9.73 14.31 -21.11
CA ALA A 189 8.81 14.87 -20.13
C ALA A 189 8.89 14.14 -18.79
N GLU A 190 8.95 12.81 -18.81
CA GLU A 190 9.18 11.99 -17.61
C GLU A 190 10.55 12.26 -17.01
N GLY A 191 11.62 12.37 -17.82
CA GLY A 191 12.95 12.69 -17.31
C GLY A 191 13.03 14.07 -16.64
N GLU A 192 12.28 15.07 -17.13
CA GLU A 192 12.13 16.36 -16.45
C GLU A 192 11.37 16.22 -15.13
N MET A 193 10.27 15.47 -15.10
CA MET A 193 9.52 15.17 -13.87
C MET A 193 10.41 14.49 -12.83
N MET A 194 11.21 13.49 -13.23
CA MET A 194 12.11 12.77 -12.32
C MET A 194 13.24 13.66 -11.79
N ARG A 195 13.77 14.59 -12.60
CA ARG A 195 14.72 15.61 -12.13
C ARG A 195 14.11 16.55 -11.08
N ARG A 196 12.90 17.07 -11.34
CA ARG A 196 12.20 17.94 -10.37
C ARG A 196 11.85 17.19 -9.10
N LEU A 197 11.47 15.92 -9.21
CA LEU A 197 11.24 15.07 -8.06
C LEU A 197 12.54 14.92 -7.25
N ALA A 198 13.69 14.65 -7.88
CA ALA A 198 14.97 14.57 -7.19
C ALA A 198 15.30 15.86 -6.43
N ASP A 199 15.13 17.02 -7.06
CA ASP A 199 15.35 18.32 -6.39
C ASP A 199 14.41 18.50 -5.18
N LYS A 200 13.14 18.12 -5.34
CA LYS A 200 12.14 18.13 -4.26
C LYS A 200 12.56 17.21 -3.11
N LEU A 201 13.02 15.99 -3.39
CA LEU A 201 13.50 15.05 -2.37
C LEU A 201 14.73 15.57 -1.64
N ALA A 202 15.66 16.21 -2.35
CA ALA A 202 16.87 16.78 -1.75
C ALA A 202 16.56 17.90 -0.76
N VAL A 203 15.60 18.78 -1.11
CA VAL A 203 15.12 19.84 -0.21
C VAL A 203 14.36 19.25 0.97
N ASP A 204 13.48 18.29 0.70
CA ASP A 204 12.62 17.66 1.70
C ASP A 204 13.41 16.85 2.75
N ALA A 205 14.47 16.15 2.31
CA ALA A 205 15.36 15.39 3.18
C ALA A 205 16.40 16.26 3.91
N SER A 206 16.38 17.58 3.73
CA SER A 206 17.41 18.47 4.28
C SER A 206 17.60 18.24 5.79
N GLY A 207 18.86 18.14 6.20
CA GLY A 207 19.25 17.85 7.59
C GLY A 207 19.24 16.37 8.00
N GLY A 208 18.79 15.45 7.14
CA GLY A 208 18.78 14.01 7.40
C GLY A 208 19.45 13.16 6.31
N ALA A 209 19.59 11.87 6.57
CA ALA A 209 20.02 10.91 5.56
C ALA A 209 18.86 10.59 4.59
N LEU A 210 19.09 10.77 3.29
CA LEU A 210 18.14 10.38 2.26
C LEU A 210 18.30 8.90 1.92
N VAL A 211 17.20 8.14 1.96
CA VAL A 211 17.14 6.73 1.58
C VAL A 211 16.09 6.54 0.49
N LEU A 212 16.40 5.76 -0.54
CA LEU A 212 15.45 5.38 -1.58
C LEU A 212 15.08 3.91 -1.43
N VAL A 213 13.78 3.61 -1.48
CA VAL A 213 13.23 2.25 -1.42
C VAL A 213 12.34 2.07 -2.65
N GLY A 214 12.70 1.16 -3.54
CA GLY A 214 11.96 0.92 -4.78
C GLY A 214 11.67 -0.56 -5.01
N TRP A 215 10.43 -0.88 -5.32
CA TRP A 215 10.01 -2.25 -5.63
C TRP A 215 9.59 -2.37 -7.09
N SER A 216 10.12 -3.38 -7.81
CA SER A 216 9.89 -3.60 -9.24
C SER A 216 10.11 -2.32 -10.05
N MET A 217 9.09 -1.79 -10.76
CA MET A 217 9.14 -0.48 -11.43
C MET A 217 9.72 0.63 -10.54
N GLY A 218 9.25 0.73 -9.29
CA GLY A 218 9.75 1.72 -8.34
C GLY A 218 11.25 1.58 -8.06
N GLY A 219 11.82 0.39 -8.23
CA GLY A 219 13.26 0.15 -8.17
C GLY A 219 14.02 0.83 -9.31
N MET A 220 13.45 0.86 -10.52
CA MET A 220 14.04 1.54 -11.66
C MET A 220 13.94 3.07 -11.52
N LEU A 221 12.77 3.56 -11.12
CA LEU A 221 12.56 4.97 -10.81
C LEU A 221 13.49 5.44 -9.67
N ALA A 222 13.68 4.61 -8.63
CA ALA A 222 14.63 4.90 -7.56
C ALA A 222 16.09 4.96 -8.04
N ALA A 223 16.48 4.12 -9.00
CA ALA A 223 17.82 4.17 -9.58
C ALA A 223 18.04 5.45 -10.42
N GLU A 224 17.03 5.86 -11.19
CA GLU A 224 17.03 7.14 -11.92
C GLU A 224 17.15 8.34 -10.95
N LEU A 225 16.33 8.37 -9.90
CA LEU A 225 16.40 9.39 -8.85
C LEU A 225 17.78 9.41 -8.17
N ALA A 226 18.34 8.24 -7.87
CA ALA A 226 19.66 8.15 -7.25
C ALA A 226 20.74 8.80 -8.13
N ALA A 227 20.69 8.61 -9.44
CA ALA A 227 21.62 9.22 -10.39
C ALA A 227 21.45 10.76 -10.43
N HIS A 228 20.21 11.25 -10.47
CA HIS A 228 19.95 12.70 -10.43
C HIS A 228 20.42 13.34 -9.10
N LEU A 229 20.08 12.72 -7.97
CA LEU A 229 20.52 13.16 -6.64
C LEU A 229 22.04 13.17 -6.50
N HIS A 230 22.72 12.16 -7.05
CA HIS A 230 24.18 12.12 -7.10
C HIS A 230 24.76 13.28 -7.92
N ALA A 231 24.19 13.56 -9.09
CA ALA A 231 24.65 14.64 -9.97
C ALA A 231 24.54 16.03 -9.32
N VAL A 232 23.54 16.26 -8.45
CA VAL A 232 23.36 17.51 -7.70
C VAL A 232 24.05 17.52 -6.33
N GLY A 233 24.89 16.51 -6.04
CA GLY A 233 25.72 16.45 -4.82
C GLY A 233 24.99 16.03 -3.55
N THR A 234 23.79 15.46 -3.65
CA THR A 234 23.00 14.94 -2.53
C THR A 234 22.70 13.44 -2.67
N PRO A 235 23.73 12.58 -2.84
CA PRO A 235 23.52 11.18 -3.13
C PRO A 235 22.74 10.48 -1.99
N PRO A 236 21.84 9.55 -2.33
CA PRO A 236 21.18 8.72 -1.32
C PRO A 236 22.22 7.94 -0.52
N ARG A 237 22.00 7.83 0.79
CA ARG A 237 22.83 7.00 1.69
C ARG A 237 22.61 5.52 1.46
N LEU A 238 21.41 5.16 1.01
CA LEU A 238 21.03 3.79 0.67
C LEU A 238 20.02 3.83 -0.46
N LEU A 239 20.23 2.94 -1.44
CA LEU A 239 19.25 2.58 -2.46
C LEU A 239 18.88 1.11 -2.24
N HIS A 240 17.64 0.86 -1.81
CA HIS A 240 17.08 -0.47 -1.66
C HIS A 240 16.19 -0.80 -2.86
N VAL A 241 16.51 -1.88 -3.56
CA VAL A 241 15.76 -2.34 -4.73
C VAL A 241 15.34 -3.79 -4.53
N ALA A 242 14.05 -4.08 -4.72
CA ALA A 242 13.51 -5.43 -4.62
C ALA A 242 12.71 -5.82 -5.87
N GLY A 243 12.85 -7.06 -6.34
CA GLY A 243 12.08 -7.58 -7.47
C GLY A 243 12.35 -6.88 -8.80
N ARG A 244 13.58 -6.36 -9.00
CA ARG A 244 14.00 -5.64 -10.20
C ARG A 244 15.41 -6.04 -10.64
N MET A 245 15.65 -6.10 -11.95
CA MET A 245 16.98 -6.34 -12.51
C MET A 245 17.80 -5.04 -12.57
N ALA A 246 19.12 -5.17 -12.72
CA ALA A 246 19.99 -4.00 -12.87
C ALA A 246 19.64 -3.21 -14.15
N PRO A 247 19.76 -1.87 -14.14
CA PRO A 247 19.53 -1.07 -15.34
C PRO A 247 20.43 -1.50 -16.50
N GLY A 248 19.87 -1.58 -17.70
CA GLY A 248 20.50 -2.10 -18.91
C GLY A 248 20.45 -3.63 -19.03
N SER A 249 19.93 -4.33 -18.03
CA SER A 249 19.70 -5.80 -18.07
C SER A 249 18.25 -6.16 -18.32
N PHE A 250 17.36 -5.17 -18.44
CA PHE A 250 15.93 -5.41 -18.66
C PHE A 250 15.66 -6.02 -20.03
N VAL A 251 14.95 -7.14 -19.98
CA VAL A 251 14.35 -7.75 -21.16
C VAL A 251 12.88 -7.38 -21.10
N GLU A 252 12.46 -6.56 -22.06
CA GLU A 252 11.05 -6.19 -22.21
C GLU A 252 10.21 -7.47 -22.28
N ALA A 253 9.27 -7.62 -21.33
CA ALA A 253 8.34 -8.72 -21.41
C ALA A 253 7.48 -8.50 -22.66
N ALA A 254 7.71 -9.32 -23.68
CA ALA A 254 7.02 -9.24 -24.96
C ALA A 254 5.50 -9.35 -24.78
N GLY A 255 4.82 -8.22 -24.59
CA GLY A 255 3.35 -8.03 -24.62
C GLY A 255 2.49 -8.86 -23.66
N ASP A 256 3.09 -9.77 -22.89
CA ASP A 256 2.38 -10.76 -22.09
C ASP A 256 2.09 -10.21 -20.70
N ILE A 257 1.04 -9.38 -20.62
CA ILE A 257 0.58 -8.77 -19.38
C ILE A 257 0.23 -9.82 -18.32
N ASP A 258 -0.15 -11.05 -18.70
CA ASP A 258 -0.51 -12.12 -17.78
C ASP A 258 0.63 -12.47 -16.80
N LYS A 259 1.89 -12.18 -17.16
CA LYS A 259 3.05 -12.37 -16.27
C LYS A 259 3.10 -11.38 -15.10
N TYR A 260 2.45 -10.23 -15.24
CA TYR A 260 2.37 -9.19 -14.22
C TYR A 260 1.03 -9.23 -13.46
N ILE A 261 0.12 -10.13 -13.86
CA ILE A 261 -1.21 -10.24 -13.29
C ILE A 261 -1.24 -11.34 -12.22
N LEU A 262 -1.36 -10.92 -10.96
CA LEU A 262 -1.61 -11.82 -9.83
C LEU A 262 -3.11 -11.98 -9.50
N ALA A 263 -3.99 -11.57 -10.42
CA ALA A 263 -5.44 -11.57 -10.21
C ALA A 263 -6.12 -12.84 -10.73
N SER A 264 -7.17 -13.28 -10.02
CA SER A 264 -7.98 -14.42 -10.45
C SER A 264 -8.70 -14.15 -11.77
N GLU A 265 -9.13 -15.19 -12.47
CA GLU A 265 -9.95 -15.07 -13.69
C GLU A 265 -11.22 -14.24 -13.48
N GLU A 266 -11.85 -14.38 -12.32
CA GLU A 266 -13.04 -13.62 -11.94
C GLU A 266 -12.75 -12.12 -11.83
N VAL A 267 -11.63 -11.74 -11.21
CA VAL A 267 -11.21 -10.34 -11.12
C VAL A 267 -10.85 -9.80 -12.50
N ARG A 268 -10.15 -10.59 -13.33
CA ARG A 268 -9.83 -10.21 -14.72
C ARG A 268 -11.05 -10.02 -15.60
N ALA A 269 -12.16 -10.68 -15.29
CA ALA A 269 -13.41 -10.56 -16.02
C ALA A 269 -14.24 -9.33 -15.63
N SER A 270 -13.91 -8.67 -14.51
CA SER A 270 -14.65 -7.52 -14.00
C SER A 270 -14.43 -6.24 -14.81
N ASP A 271 -15.44 -5.37 -14.82
CA ASP A 271 -15.35 -4.07 -15.50
C ASP A 271 -14.33 -3.15 -14.81
N ALA A 272 -14.25 -3.19 -13.48
CA ALA A 272 -13.24 -2.46 -12.71
C ALA A 272 -11.81 -2.81 -13.15
N TRP A 273 -11.56 -4.08 -13.44
CA TRP A 273 -10.26 -4.52 -13.95
C TRP A 273 -9.96 -3.96 -15.34
N ARG A 274 -10.94 -4.05 -16.27
CA ARG A 274 -10.75 -3.62 -17.66
C ARG A 274 -10.68 -2.10 -17.82
N GLU A 275 -11.49 -1.37 -17.08
CA GLU A 275 -11.66 0.08 -17.26
C GLU A 275 -10.66 0.88 -16.41
N TRP A 276 -10.23 0.36 -15.26
CA TRP A 276 -9.39 1.12 -14.33
C TRP A 276 -8.01 0.50 -14.14
N LEU A 277 -7.94 -0.79 -13.81
CA LEU A 277 -6.66 -1.38 -13.44
C LEU A 277 -5.73 -1.63 -14.64
N VAL A 278 -6.26 -2.20 -15.74
CA VAL A 278 -5.45 -2.49 -16.93
C VAL A 278 -4.87 -1.23 -17.57
N PRO A 279 -5.64 -0.14 -17.80
CA PRO A 279 -5.09 1.07 -18.38
C PRO A 279 -3.98 1.69 -17.52
N MET A 280 -4.20 1.75 -16.20
CA MET A 280 -3.21 2.26 -15.25
C MET A 280 -1.96 1.38 -15.20
N LEU A 281 -2.10 0.05 -15.18
CA LEU A 281 -0.96 -0.88 -15.20
C LEU A 281 -0.17 -0.75 -16.50
N MET A 282 -0.85 -0.58 -17.64
CA MET A 282 -0.20 -0.39 -18.93
C MET A 282 0.56 0.94 -18.99
N ALA A 283 0.01 2.02 -18.44
CA ALA A 283 0.70 3.31 -18.34
C ALA A 283 1.99 3.16 -17.51
N ASP A 284 1.91 2.51 -16.35
CA ASP A 284 3.07 2.22 -15.50
C ASP A 284 4.13 1.38 -16.22
N LEU A 285 3.73 0.31 -16.93
CA LEU A 285 4.69 -0.54 -17.66
C LEU A 285 5.39 0.21 -18.80
N ARG A 286 4.71 1.16 -19.46
CA ARG A 286 5.35 2.03 -20.46
C ARG A 286 6.31 3.01 -19.81
N ALA A 287 5.92 3.63 -18.69
CA ALA A 287 6.79 4.52 -17.92
C ALA A 287 8.02 3.76 -17.39
N ASP A 288 7.84 2.52 -16.95
CA ASP A 288 8.91 1.62 -16.51
C ASP A 288 9.91 1.32 -17.63
N ALA A 289 9.43 1.00 -18.84
CA ALA A 289 10.29 0.76 -19.99
C ALA A 289 11.11 2.02 -20.38
N ARG A 290 10.53 3.21 -20.26
CA ARG A 290 11.25 4.48 -20.48
C ARG A 290 12.24 4.78 -19.35
N ALA A 291 11.84 4.54 -18.10
CA ALA A 291 12.71 4.69 -16.93
C ALA A 291 13.95 3.79 -17.02
N GLU A 292 13.79 2.56 -17.53
CA GLU A 292 14.90 1.66 -17.82
C GLU A 292 15.92 2.28 -18.79
N GLN A 293 15.44 2.83 -19.91
CA GLN A 293 16.28 3.45 -20.92
C GLN A 293 17.04 4.66 -20.35
N ARG A 294 16.34 5.51 -19.58
CA ARG A 294 16.94 6.67 -18.92
C ARG A 294 17.97 6.27 -17.87
N ALA A 295 17.62 5.35 -16.96
CA ALA A 295 18.52 4.89 -15.90
C ALA A 295 19.76 4.19 -16.47
N ALA A 296 19.61 3.34 -17.49
CA ALA A 296 20.72 2.70 -18.17
C ALA A 296 21.65 3.73 -18.82
N SER A 297 21.08 4.75 -19.47
CA SER A 297 21.85 5.84 -20.08
C SER A 297 22.62 6.66 -19.05
N LEU A 298 22.00 6.99 -17.91
CA LEU A 298 22.65 7.72 -16.82
C LEU A 298 23.80 6.92 -16.19
N LEU A 299 23.62 5.62 -15.98
CA LEU A 299 24.66 4.74 -15.44
C LEU A 299 25.83 4.54 -16.41
N ALA A 300 25.56 4.45 -17.71
CA ALA A 300 26.61 4.38 -18.73
C ALA A 300 27.41 5.68 -18.85
N ALA A 301 26.80 6.83 -18.55
CA ALA A 301 27.43 8.14 -18.61
C ALA A 301 28.22 8.52 -17.33
N ALA A 302 28.04 7.80 -16.22
CA ALA A 302 28.74 8.07 -14.99
C ALA A 302 30.24 7.69 -15.10
N PRO A 303 31.19 8.60 -14.78
CA PRO A 303 32.60 8.24 -14.70
C PRO A 303 32.80 7.23 -13.56
N GLY A 304 33.42 6.09 -13.87
CA GLY A 304 33.69 5.00 -12.93
C GLY A 304 34.71 5.33 -11.85
#